data_AF-A0A1E5IT78-F1
#
_entry.id   AF-A0A1E5IT78-F1
#
_cell.length_a   1.000
_cell.length_b   1.000
_cell.length_c   1.000
_cell.angle_alpha   90.00
_cell.angle_beta   90.00
_cell.angle_gamma   90.00
#
_symmetry.space_group_name_H-M   'P 1'
#
loop_
_entity.id
_entity.type
_entity.pdbx_description
1 polymer ?
#
loop_
_entity_poly.entity_id
_entity_poly.type
_entity_poly.pdbx_seq_one_letter_code
_entity_poly.pdbx_strand_id
1 'polypeptide(L)'
;MKFLILTLIFILTPLLNVYAASFDCSVKLNITEKAICSNTVLNLLDEELSKYYSKHLKSLTETEKKHLISKQRKWLSERNTICSDNAGCLLTVYASRIEELSFKPKKVEKVEKVSGTYSHKPERDSFNPKIKCDFSGVKFSSDLVVYAGGAYSGSPTIYQIDESGHRTTKFDVAVNSPDSPVALFLSAYEPSIWNIKWTENTKIEAVYASGYYKQVIIGLPNNVPVITTMSREAVPCTSLYIEPKTLHKVNPLSLRLFNKKVSLVTKAKRGNLGFGDAFSHKTPFFTNVESNIDEHIDPIFSFSGKYGLNQLISKGYIREYSEQDVNRWVKLKSDQLMESLPPVAGIDVSSKYKPDIYISQRAYVILKKIRIPAGLFGADSVVFFLKENVPYPDGKLGHSKLYDFNTLKCKGTGCNR
;
A
#
# COMPACT_ATOMS: atom_id res chain seq x y z
N MET A 1 -36.94 23.61 62.68
CA MET A 1 -36.23 22.44 62.12
C MET A 1 -35.88 22.75 60.66
N LYS A 2 -34.61 23.04 60.35
CA LYS A 2 -34.14 23.32 58.98
C LYS A 2 -33.20 22.17 58.56
N PHE A 3 -33.59 21.40 57.56
CA PHE A 3 -32.75 20.38 56.95
C PHE A 3 -31.80 21.03 55.93
N LEU A 4 -30.50 20.79 56.10
CA LEU A 4 -29.41 21.24 55.25
C LEU A 4 -29.19 20.19 54.14
N ILE A 5 -29.31 20.58 52.87
CA ILE A 5 -29.06 19.70 51.72
C ILE A 5 -27.59 19.81 51.32
N LEU A 6 -26.92 18.65 51.26
CA LEU A 6 -25.55 18.46 50.79
C LEU A 6 -25.56 18.31 49.26
N THR A 7 -24.85 19.17 48.52
CA THR A 7 -24.62 18.99 47.07
C THR A 7 -23.15 18.71 46.78
N LEU A 8 -22.90 17.52 46.24
CA LEU A 8 -21.61 16.98 45.81
C LEU A 8 -21.23 17.59 44.44
N ILE A 9 -20.15 18.36 44.38
CA ILE A 9 -19.61 18.93 43.13
C ILE A 9 -18.57 17.96 42.55
N PHE A 10 -18.92 17.34 41.42
CA PHE A 10 -18.06 16.47 40.63
C PHE A 10 -17.15 17.33 39.74
N ILE A 11 -15.86 17.43 40.10
CA ILE A 11 -14.87 18.18 39.32
C ILE A 11 -14.43 17.31 38.13
N LEU A 12 -14.96 17.62 36.94
CA LEU A 12 -14.58 17.03 35.67
C LEU A 12 -13.27 17.69 35.19
N THR A 13 -12.13 17.04 35.38
CA THR A 13 -10.85 17.50 34.82
C THR A 13 -10.77 17.11 33.34
N PRO A 14 -10.49 18.05 32.41
CA PRO A 14 -10.34 17.71 31.00
C PRO A 14 -8.96 17.08 30.77
N LEU A 15 -8.95 15.89 30.17
CA LEU A 15 -7.74 15.24 29.65
C LEU A 15 -7.21 16.07 28.47
N LEU A 16 -6.15 16.85 28.69
CA LEU A 16 -5.41 17.49 27.60
C LEU A 16 -4.62 16.40 26.85
N ASN A 17 -5.10 16.03 25.67
CA ASN A 17 -4.35 15.18 24.75
C ASN A 17 -3.16 15.96 24.20
N VAL A 18 -1.93 15.55 24.54
CA VAL A 18 -0.71 16.07 23.92
C VAL A 18 -0.53 15.37 22.57
N TYR A 19 -0.97 16.02 21.49
CA TYR A 19 -0.69 15.63 20.11
C TYR A 19 0.39 16.57 19.56
N ALA A 20 1.60 16.07 19.32
CA ALA A 20 2.70 16.91 18.83
C ALA A 20 2.88 16.75 17.32
N ALA A 21 2.42 17.75 16.57
CA ALA A 21 2.85 17.95 15.18
C ALA A 21 4.33 18.37 15.19
N SER A 22 4.97 18.52 14.02
CA SER A 22 6.32 19.08 13.94
C SER A 22 6.40 20.57 14.33
N PHE A 23 5.26 21.18 14.67
CA PHE A 23 5.09 22.54 15.18
C PHE A 23 4.15 22.55 16.40
N ASP A 24 4.20 23.63 17.17
CA ASP A 24 3.42 23.79 18.40
C ASP A 24 1.93 24.00 18.07
N CYS A 25 1.10 23.04 18.48
CA CYS A 25 -0.36 23.11 18.26
C CYS A 25 -1.09 24.09 19.18
N SER A 26 -0.40 24.71 20.15
CA SER A 26 -0.99 25.64 21.14
C SER A 26 -0.91 27.12 20.72
N VAL A 27 -0.25 27.45 19.61
CA VAL A 27 -0.07 28.83 19.14
C VAL A 27 -1.14 29.25 18.12
N LYS A 28 -1.02 30.47 17.58
CA LYS A 28 -1.91 30.96 16.51
C LYS A 28 -1.62 30.22 15.19
N LEU A 29 -2.42 29.22 14.90
CA LEU A 29 -2.32 28.36 13.70
C LEU A 29 -3.16 28.88 12.52
N ASN A 30 -2.71 28.59 11.29
CA ASN A 30 -3.55 28.71 10.10
C ASN A 30 -4.56 27.55 10.00
N ILE A 31 -5.52 27.64 9.07
CA ILE A 31 -6.62 26.68 8.95
C ILE A 31 -6.13 25.24 8.68
N THR A 32 -5.08 25.09 7.87
CA THR A 32 -4.44 23.80 7.58
C THR A 32 -3.76 23.22 8.81
N GLU A 33 -3.01 24.04 9.55
CA GLU A 33 -2.32 23.64 10.78
C GLU A 33 -3.31 23.24 11.88
N LYS A 34 -4.45 23.95 12.00
CA LYS A 34 -5.53 23.53 12.90
C LYS A 34 -6.06 22.15 12.53
N ALA A 35 -6.30 21.90 11.24
CA ALA A 35 -6.76 20.60 10.75
C ALA A 35 -5.74 19.48 11.03
N ILE A 36 -4.44 19.77 10.89
CA ILE A 36 -3.35 18.86 11.23
C ILE A 36 -3.35 18.56 12.75
N CYS A 37 -3.45 19.57 13.59
CA CYS A 37 -3.47 19.41 15.04
C CYS A 37 -4.73 18.69 15.55
N SER A 38 -5.87 18.88 14.90
CA SER A 38 -7.13 18.20 15.28
C SER A 38 -7.26 16.78 14.74
N ASN A 39 -6.34 16.32 13.88
CA ASN A 39 -6.41 15.01 13.24
C ASN A 39 -5.14 14.21 13.53
N THR A 40 -5.27 13.14 14.31
CA THR A 40 -4.15 12.30 14.75
C THR A 40 -3.33 11.72 13.60
N VAL A 41 -3.95 11.36 12.47
CA VAL A 41 -3.22 10.80 11.32
C VAL A 41 -2.40 11.87 10.61
N LEU A 42 -2.97 13.06 10.41
CA LEU A 42 -2.25 14.19 9.79
C LEU A 42 -1.11 14.69 10.68
N ASN A 43 -1.32 14.71 11.99
CA ASN A 43 -0.32 15.04 12.99
C ASN A 43 0.92 14.12 12.87
N LEU A 44 0.69 12.80 12.80
CA LEU A 44 1.75 11.80 12.65
C LEU A 44 2.51 11.92 11.33
N LEU A 45 1.79 12.21 10.23
CA LEU A 45 2.41 12.41 8.92
C LEU A 45 3.28 13.68 8.88
N ASP A 46 2.86 14.75 9.55
CA ASP A 46 3.65 15.98 9.67
C ASP A 46 4.96 15.72 10.45
N GLU A 47 4.89 14.95 11.54
CA GLU A 47 6.06 14.52 12.29
C GLU A 47 7.01 13.63 11.45
N GLU A 48 6.46 12.68 10.71
CA GLU A 48 7.22 11.76 9.86
C GLU A 48 7.96 12.50 8.74
N LEU A 49 7.29 13.43 8.05
CA LEU A 49 7.90 14.28 7.04
C LEU A 49 9.10 15.05 7.61
N SER A 50 8.91 15.67 8.78
CA SER A 50 9.96 16.46 9.43
C SER A 50 11.22 15.65 9.74
N LYS A 51 11.05 14.37 10.11
CA LYS A 51 12.18 13.44 10.34
C LYS A 51 12.99 13.20 9.06
N TYR A 52 12.33 12.92 7.93
CA TYR A 52 13.00 12.72 6.65
C TYR A 52 13.70 13.98 6.13
N TYR A 53 13.02 15.12 6.25
CA TYR A 53 13.58 16.43 5.90
C TYR A 53 14.84 16.76 6.70
N SER A 54 14.77 16.63 8.03
CA SER A 54 15.91 16.88 8.94
C SER A 54 17.08 15.93 8.67
N LYS A 55 16.78 14.66 8.36
CA LYS A 55 17.81 13.68 7.99
C LYS A 55 18.52 14.06 6.69
N HIS A 56 17.79 14.54 5.69
CA HIS A 56 18.39 14.98 4.43
C HIS A 56 19.27 16.21 4.62
N LEU A 57 18.82 17.22 5.38
CA LEU A 57 19.63 18.41 5.66
C LEU A 57 21.00 18.05 6.26
N LYS A 58 21.07 17.06 7.15
CA LYS A 58 22.34 16.63 7.79
C LYS A 58 23.35 16.00 6.82
N SER A 59 22.91 15.49 5.68
CA SER A 59 23.78 14.80 4.71
C SER A 59 24.19 15.64 3.49
N LEU A 60 23.73 16.89 3.42
CA LEU A 60 23.88 17.75 2.25
C LEU A 60 24.95 18.83 2.48
N THR A 61 25.57 19.29 1.39
CA THR A 61 26.42 20.48 1.38
C THR A 61 25.59 21.75 1.59
N GLU A 62 26.21 22.88 1.94
CA GLU A 62 25.49 24.14 2.18
C GLU A 62 24.66 24.62 0.98
N THR A 63 25.16 24.43 -0.25
CA THR A 63 24.42 24.79 -1.47
C THR A 63 23.17 23.92 -1.66
N GLU A 64 23.30 22.61 -1.43
CA GLU A 64 22.18 21.66 -1.54
C GLU A 64 21.15 21.85 -0.43
N LYS A 65 21.60 22.21 0.80
CA LYS A 65 20.70 22.58 1.90
C LYS A 65 19.82 23.76 1.53
N LYS A 66 20.39 24.84 0.98
CA LYS A 66 19.62 26.03 0.55
C LYS A 66 18.53 25.66 -0.46
N HIS A 67 18.85 24.78 -1.41
CA HIS A 67 17.89 24.30 -2.40
C HIS A 67 16.76 23.48 -1.77
N LEU A 68 17.09 22.54 -0.88
CA LEU A 68 16.10 21.71 -0.21
C LEU A 68 15.16 22.53 0.69
N ILE A 69 15.70 23.53 1.41
CA ILE A 69 14.91 24.46 2.24
C ILE A 69 13.91 25.25 1.38
N SER A 70 14.36 25.78 0.24
CA SER A 70 13.51 26.53 -0.69
C SER A 70 12.34 25.68 -1.19
N LYS A 71 12.63 24.44 -1.63
CA LYS A 71 11.59 23.49 -2.06
C LYS A 71 10.61 23.16 -0.94
N GLN A 72 11.09 22.94 0.28
CA GLN A 72 10.24 22.60 1.42
C GLN A 72 9.28 23.74 1.77
N ARG A 73 9.75 25.00 1.76
CA ARG A 73 8.90 26.17 2.01
C ARG A 73 7.84 26.34 0.93
N LYS A 74 8.20 26.16 -0.34
CA LYS A 74 7.25 26.20 -1.45
C LYS A 74 6.16 25.15 -1.27
N TRP A 75 6.54 23.91 -0.94
CA TRP A 75 5.60 22.83 -0.68
C TRP A 75 4.63 23.14 0.48
N LEU A 76 5.11 23.72 1.59
CA LEU A 76 4.26 24.12 2.71
C LEU A 76 3.21 25.17 2.30
N SER A 77 3.61 26.14 1.47
CA SER A 77 2.70 27.14 0.94
C SER A 77 1.64 26.52 0.03
N GLU A 78 2.05 25.64 -0.89
CA GLU A 78 1.14 24.95 -1.82
C GLU A 78 0.14 24.06 -1.08
N ARG A 79 0.60 23.31 -0.08
CA ARG A 79 -0.25 22.50 0.81
C ARG A 79 -1.36 23.35 1.43
N ASN A 80 -1.01 24.50 2.00
CA ASN A 80 -1.96 25.37 2.68
C ASN A 80 -3.01 25.92 1.71
N THR A 81 -2.60 26.36 0.52
CA THR A 81 -3.50 26.92 -0.48
C THR A 81 -4.41 25.87 -1.11
N ILE A 82 -3.87 24.71 -1.47
CA ILE A 82 -4.58 23.69 -2.24
C ILE A 82 -5.52 22.88 -1.33
N CYS A 83 -5.08 22.53 -0.12
CA CYS A 83 -5.84 21.63 0.73
C CYS A 83 -6.67 22.34 1.79
N SER A 84 -6.31 23.56 2.24
CA SER A 84 -6.93 24.20 3.40
C SER A 84 -7.01 23.21 4.59
N ASP A 85 -8.19 22.91 5.11
CA ASP A 85 -8.50 21.94 6.17
C ASP A 85 -8.96 20.56 5.67
N ASN A 86 -8.97 20.32 4.36
CA ASN A 86 -9.44 19.04 3.82
C ASN A 86 -8.48 17.90 4.18
N ALA A 87 -8.89 17.04 5.11
CA ALA A 87 -8.06 15.95 5.60
C ALA A 87 -7.64 14.94 4.52
N GLY A 88 -8.50 14.60 3.56
CA GLY A 88 -8.17 13.68 2.47
C GLY A 88 -7.11 14.24 1.52
N CYS A 89 -7.19 15.55 1.22
CA CYS A 89 -6.17 16.27 0.47
C CYS A 89 -4.84 16.29 1.23
N LEU A 90 -4.88 16.66 2.52
CA LEU A 90 -3.70 16.73 3.38
C LEU A 90 -3.00 15.37 3.49
N LEU A 91 -3.75 14.27 3.70
CA LEU A 91 -3.21 12.90 3.71
C LEU A 91 -2.42 12.59 2.43
N THR A 92 -2.97 12.98 1.28
CA THR A 92 -2.36 12.72 -0.03
C THR A 92 -1.06 13.48 -0.23
N VAL A 93 -1.06 14.80 0.04
CA VAL A 93 0.13 15.64 -0.18
C VAL A 93 1.25 15.33 0.81
N TYR A 94 0.93 14.95 2.06
CA TYR A 94 1.93 14.48 3.02
C TYR A 94 2.58 13.18 2.57
N ALA A 95 1.79 12.18 2.19
CA ALA A 95 2.32 10.89 1.75
C ALA A 95 3.29 11.04 0.57
N SER A 96 2.93 11.85 -0.44
CA SER A 96 3.80 12.13 -1.59
C SER A 96 5.11 12.83 -1.20
N ARG A 97 5.05 13.78 -0.27
CA ARG A 97 6.25 14.52 0.15
C ARG A 97 7.18 13.68 1.02
N ILE A 98 6.64 12.83 1.88
CA ILE A 98 7.40 11.86 2.67
C ILE A 98 8.13 10.89 1.73
N GLU A 99 7.45 10.39 0.71
CA GLU A 99 8.03 9.51 -0.30
C GLU A 99 9.22 10.18 -1.00
N GLU A 100 9.05 11.41 -1.51
CA GLU A 100 10.13 12.20 -2.13
C GLU A 100 11.33 12.36 -1.19
N LEU A 101 11.09 12.69 0.08
CA LEU A 101 12.11 12.89 1.09
C LEU A 101 12.66 11.57 1.68
N SER A 102 12.12 10.41 1.30
CA SER A 102 12.58 9.11 1.80
C SER A 102 13.66 8.49 0.91
N PHE A 103 13.71 8.86 -0.37
CA PHE A 103 14.70 8.39 -1.33
C PHE A 103 15.98 9.23 -1.28
N LYS A 104 17.12 8.60 -0.98
CA LYS A 104 18.43 9.21 -1.20
C LYS A 104 18.80 9.09 -2.68
N PRO A 105 19.04 10.17 -3.42
CA PRO A 105 19.64 10.05 -4.74
C PRO A 105 21.06 9.48 -4.57
N LYS A 106 21.31 8.29 -5.13
CA LYS A 106 22.69 7.79 -5.29
C LYS A 106 23.41 8.74 -6.24
N LYS A 107 24.64 9.17 -5.89
CA LYS A 107 25.59 9.67 -6.89
C LYS A 107 25.82 8.52 -7.88
N VAL A 108 25.32 8.67 -9.10
CA VAL A 108 25.57 7.70 -10.17
C VAL A 108 27.04 7.84 -10.55
N GLU A 109 27.86 6.86 -10.15
CA GLU A 109 29.21 6.71 -10.67
C GLU A 109 29.17 6.12 -12.08
N LYS A 110 30.12 6.56 -12.91
CA LYS A 110 30.20 6.35 -14.37
C LYS A 110 30.03 4.87 -14.74
N VAL A 111 28.97 4.54 -15.48
CA VAL A 111 28.81 3.23 -16.12
C VAL A 111 29.70 3.17 -17.36
N GLU A 112 30.57 2.17 -17.44
CA GLU A 112 31.41 1.90 -18.61
C GLU A 112 30.56 1.47 -19.81
N LYS A 113 30.87 2.06 -20.97
CA LYS A 113 30.15 1.81 -22.23
C LYS A 113 30.58 0.46 -22.81
N VAL A 114 29.68 -0.52 -22.81
CA VAL A 114 29.83 -1.70 -23.66
C VAL A 114 29.39 -1.35 -25.08
N SER A 115 30.33 -1.43 -26.02
CA SER A 115 30.12 -1.16 -27.45
C SER A 115 29.53 -2.38 -28.14
N GLY A 116 28.20 -2.48 -28.19
CA GLY A 116 27.48 -3.37 -29.11
C GLY A 116 26.91 -2.57 -30.28
N THR A 117 27.27 -2.92 -31.52
CA THR A 117 26.69 -2.32 -32.72
C THR A 117 25.38 -3.02 -33.08
N TYR A 118 24.25 -2.38 -32.78
CA TYR A 118 22.94 -2.80 -33.27
C TYR A 118 22.76 -2.30 -34.71
N SER A 119 22.54 -3.22 -35.65
CA SER A 119 22.36 -2.96 -37.09
C SER A 119 21.03 -2.29 -37.46
N HIS A 120 20.19 -2.03 -36.46
CA HIS A 120 19.10 -1.08 -36.54
C HIS A 120 18.99 -0.41 -35.17
N LYS A 121 19.22 0.90 -35.11
CA LYS A 121 19.00 1.67 -33.88
C LYS A 121 17.49 1.89 -33.79
N PRO A 122 16.76 1.20 -32.90
CA PRO A 122 15.33 1.43 -32.77
C PRO A 122 15.16 2.90 -32.36
N GLU A 123 14.22 3.61 -32.96
CA GLU A 123 13.90 4.97 -32.52
C GLU A 123 13.68 4.97 -31.01
N ARG A 124 14.15 5.99 -30.28
CA ARG A 124 14.01 6.05 -28.81
C ARG A 124 12.56 5.89 -28.34
N ASP A 125 11.60 6.17 -29.21
CA ASP A 125 10.16 6.07 -28.96
C ASP A 125 9.62 4.65 -29.11
N SER A 126 10.38 3.72 -29.72
CA SER A 126 9.99 2.31 -29.87
C SER A 126 10.11 1.48 -28.58
N PHE A 127 10.78 2.00 -27.55
CA PHE A 127 10.87 1.40 -26.22
C PHE A 127 9.85 1.96 -25.23
N ASN A 128 9.04 2.92 -25.66
CA ASN A 128 7.95 3.44 -24.86
C ASN A 128 6.68 3.30 -25.69
N PRO A 129 6.08 2.08 -25.78
CA PRO A 129 4.78 1.96 -26.39
C PRO A 129 3.89 2.98 -25.67
N LYS A 130 3.41 4.00 -26.39
CA LYS A 130 2.38 4.87 -25.86
C LYS A 130 1.19 3.97 -25.56
N ILE A 131 1.08 3.50 -24.32
CA ILE A 131 -0.09 2.78 -23.83
C ILE A 131 -1.23 3.77 -23.97
N LYS A 132 -1.99 3.62 -25.05
CA LYS A 132 -3.17 4.44 -25.29
C LYS A 132 -4.22 3.99 -24.29
N CYS A 133 -4.86 4.96 -23.63
CA CYS A 133 -6.00 4.66 -22.77
C CYS A 133 -7.29 4.52 -23.57
N ASP A 134 -7.26 3.62 -24.54
CA ASP A 134 -8.38 3.30 -25.41
C ASP A 134 -8.14 1.92 -26.02
N PHE A 135 -9.22 1.32 -26.50
CA PHE A 135 -9.15 0.10 -27.29
C PHE A 135 -8.95 0.44 -28.77
N SER A 136 -8.02 1.35 -29.09
CA SER A 136 -7.69 1.71 -30.48
C SER A 136 -7.43 0.46 -31.31
N GLY A 137 -8.15 0.30 -32.42
CA GLY A 137 -8.01 -0.86 -33.32
C GLY A 137 -8.93 -2.03 -33.00
N VAL A 138 -9.67 -2.00 -31.88
CA VAL A 138 -10.73 -2.97 -31.59
C VAL A 138 -12.02 -2.47 -32.21
N LYS A 139 -12.62 -3.28 -33.10
CA LYS A 139 -13.93 -3.01 -33.67
C LYS A 139 -14.99 -3.71 -32.82
N PHE A 140 -15.61 -2.95 -31.93
CA PHE A 140 -16.72 -3.45 -31.12
C PHE A 140 -17.97 -3.72 -31.96
N SER A 141 -18.73 -4.73 -31.55
CA SER A 141 -20.02 -5.05 -32.16
C SER A 141 -21.03 -3.92 -31.94
N SER A 142 -21.93 -3.69 -32.89
CA SER A 142 -22.87 -2.57 -32.84
C SER A 142 -23.88 -2.68 -31.70
N ASP A 143 -24.20 -3.90 -31.28
CA ASP A 143 -25.07 -4.30 -30.18
C ASP A 143 -24.31 -4.51 -28.85
N LEU A 144 -23.03 -4.11 -28.77
CA LEU A 144 -22.23 -4.22 -27.55
C LEU A 144 -22.95 -3.63 -26.33
N VAL A 145 -23.05 -4.44 -25.27
CA VAL A 145 -23.52 -4.05 -23.95
C VAL A 145 -22.32 -3.84 -23.03
N VAL A 146 -22.31 -2.71 -22.30
CA VAL A 146 -21.27 -2.45 -21.30
C VAL A 146 -21.83 -2.67 -19.90
N TYR A 147 -21.24 -3.62 -19.18
CA TYR A 147 -21.52 -3.82 -17.76
C TYR A 147 -20.39 -3.24 -16.93
N ALA A 148 -20.73 -2.50 -15.89
CA ALA A 148 -19.76 -2.02 -14.92
C ALA A 148 -19.99 -2.62 -13.55
N GLY A 149 -18.94 -2.87 -12.79
CA GLY A 149 -19.11 -3.31 -11.42
C GLY A 149 -17.84 -3.27 -10.59
N GLY A 150 -18.04 -3.36 -9.29
CA GLY A 150 -16.94 -3.18 -8.36
C GLY A 150 -17.36 -3.03 -6.91
N ALA A 151 -16.37 -2.84 -6.05
CA ALA A 151 -16.53 -2.48 -4.65
C ALA A 151 -15.21 -1.91 -4.12
N TYR A 152 -15.19 -1.48 -2.86
CA TYR A 152 -13.93 -1.11 -2.20
C TYR A 152 -12.92 -2.27 -2.23
N SER A 153 -13.37 -3.50 -1.90
CA SER A 153 -12.53 -4.69 -1.85
C SER A 153 -13.32 -5.97 -2.21
N GLY A 154 -12.62 -6.99 -2.67
CA GLY A 154 -13.14 -8.33 -2.92
C GLY A 154 -13.06 -9.24 -1.69
N SER A 155 -13.06 -10.55 -1.90
CA SER A 155 -12.77 -11.55 -0.88
C SER A 155 -11.26 -11.62 -0.60
N PRO A 156 -10.81 -11.83 0.66
CA PRO A 156 -9.39 -11.89 0.97
C PRO A 156 -8.67 -13.03 0.24
N THR A 157 -7.42 -12.81 -0.15
CA THR A 157 -6.57 -13.85 -0.75
C THR A 157 -5.28 -14.05 0.05
N ILE A 158 -4.58 -15.14 -0.25
CA ILE A 158 -3.22 -15.38 0.25
C ILE A 158 -2.15 -14.67 -0.58
N TYR A 159 -2.50 -14.11 -1.75
CA TYR A 159 -1.55 -13.54 -2.68
C TYR A 159 -1.24 -12.07 -2.36
N GLN A 160 -0.11 -11.60 -2.89
CA GLN A 160 0.30 -10.21 -2.85
C GLN A 160 0.76 -9.79 -4.25
N ILE A 161 -0.08 -9.05 -4.97
CA ILE A 161 0.19 -8.68 -6.37
C ILE A 161 0.99 -7.38 -6.52
N ASP A 162 1.08 -6.57 -5.46
CA ASP A 162 1.81 -5.30 -5.44
C ASP A 162 2.53 -5.00 -4.11
N GLU A 163 3.26 -3.88 -4.05
CA GLU A 163 4.06 -3.48 -2.88
C GLU A 163 3.38 -2.44 -1.98
N SER A 164 2.08 -2.20 -2.16
CA SER A 164 1.35 -1.16 -1.42
C SER A 164 1.30 -1.41 0.10
N GLY A 165 1.45 -2.67 0.50
CA GLY A 165 1.21 -3.17 1.86
C GLY A 165 -0.26 -3.48 2.14
N HIS A 166 -1.15 -3.21 1.17
CA HIS A 166 -2.56 -3.58 1.23
C HIS A 166 -2.74 -5.04 0.85
N ARG A 167 -3.71 -5.70 1.49
CA ARG A 167 -3.99 -7.11 1.25
C ARG A 167 -4.69 -7.27 -0.10
N THR A 168 -4.15 -8.14 -0.96
CA THR A 168 -4.82 -8.48 -2.22
C THR A 168 -6.14 -9.18 -1.98
N THR A 169 -7.16 -8.75 -2.71
CA THR A 169 -8.49 -9.35 -2.70
C THR A 169 -8.86 -9.93 -4.06
N LYS A 170 -9.91 -10.76 -4.12
CA LYS A 170 -10.40 -11.40 -5.34
C LYS A 170 -11.86 -11.07 -5.59
N PHE A 171 -12.21 -10.85 -6.85
CA PHE A 171 -13.56 -10.84 -7.34
C PHE A 171 -13.81 -12.05 -8.24
N ASP A 172 -14.86 -12.83 -7.95
CA ASP A 172 -15.39 -13.85 -8.85
C ASP A 172 -16.49 -13.20 -9.70
N VAL A 173 -16.22 -13.06 -11.00
CA VAL A 173 -17.05 -12.35 -11.97
C VAL A 173 -17.69 -13.35 -12.91
N ALA A 174 -19.02 -13.42 -12.92
CA ALA A 174 -19.80 -14.27 -13.81
C ALA A 174 -20.57 -13.43 -14.83
N VAL A 175 -20.41 -13.73 -16.13
CA VAL A 175 -21.08 -13.04 -17.22
C VAL A 175 -22.00 -14.00 -17.95
N ASN A 176 -23.28 -13.63 -18.07
CA ASN A 176 -24.28 -14.38 -18.84
C ASN A 176 -24.99 -13.43 -19.82
N SER A 177 -24.54 -13.41 -21.06
CA SER A 177 -25.07 -12.50 -22.10
C SER A 177 -25.04 -13.22 -23.45
N PRO A 178 -25.91 -14.23 -23.66
CA PRO A 178 -25.90 -15.03 -24.89
C PRO A 178 -26.35 -14.24 -26.12
N ASP A 179 -27.20 -13.22 -25.91
CA ASP A 179 -27.83 -12.46 -27.00
C ASP A 179 -27.07 -11.20 -27.39
N SER A 180 -26.01 -10.83 -26.67
CA SER A 180 -25.26 -9.62 -26.95
C SER A 180 -23.81 -9.71 -26.47
N PRO A 181 -22.84 -9.22 -27.26
CA PRO A 181 -21.46 -9.13 -26.85
C PRO A 181 -21.27 -8.12 -25.72
N VAL A 182 -20.28 -8.37 -24.85
CA VAL A 182 -20.08 -7.64 -23.61
C VAL A 182 -18.70 -6.98 -23.55
N ALA A 183 -18.66 -5.74 -23.09
CA ALA A 183 -17.45 -5.16 -22.51
C ALA A 183 -17.63 -4.97 -21.00
N LEU A 184 -16.57 -5.25 -20.23
CA LEU A 184 -16.58 -5.12 -18.78
C LEU A 184 -15.80 -3.89 -18.33
N PHE A 185 -16.42 -3.10 -17.46
CA PHE A 185 -15.77 -2.05 -16.68
C PHE A 185 -15.71 -2.49 -15.22
N LEU A 186 -14.55 -2.97 -14.79
CA LEU A 186 -14.32 -3.44 -13.43
C LEU A 186 -13.57 -2.38 -12.62
N SER A 187 -13.89 -2.24 -11.33
CA SER A 187 -13.08 -1.36 -10.49
C SER A 187 -13.09 -1.67 -9.00
N ALA A 188 -11.95 -1.45 -8.34
CA ALA A 188 -11.82 -1.63 -6.90
C ALA A 188 -10.78 -0.69 -6.27
N TYR A 189 -10.92 -0.39 -4.98
CA TYR A 189 -9.91 0.40 -4.28
C TYR A 189 -8.67 -0.46 -3.98
N GLU A 190 -8.87 -1.60 -3.31
CA GLU A 190 -7.81 -2.55 -2.89
C GLU A 190 -7.12 -3.25 -4.10
N PRO A 191 -5.88 -3.76 -3.92
CA PRO A 191 -5.26 -4.60 -4.94
C PRO A 191 -6.17 -5.80 -5.23
N SER A 192 -6.52 -6.03 -6.49
CA SER A 192 -7.61 -6.95 -6.84
C SER A 192 -7.30 -7.87 -8.01
N ILE A 193 -7.61 -9.15 -7.82
CA ILE A 193 -7.61 -10.20 -8.84
C ILE A 193 -9.06 -10.38 -9.30
N TRP A 194 -9.31 -10.23 -10.60
CA TRP A 194 -10.62 -10.41 -11.20
C TRP A 194 -10.66 -11.74 -11.94
N ASN A 195 -11.32 -12.72 -11.33
CA ASN A 195 -11.50 -14.06 -11.88
C ASN A 195 -12.77 -14.12 -12.72
N ILE A 196 -12.61 -14.09 -14.04
CA ILE A 196 -13.74 -13.95 -14.97
C ILE A 196 -14.14 -15.31 -15.55
N LYS A 197 -15.44 -15.59 -15.48
CA LYS A 197 -16.08 -16.75 -16.11
C LYS A 197 -17.34 -16.33 -16.89
N TRP A 198 -17.69 -17.06 -17.94
CA TRP A 198 -18.83 -16.73 -18.81
C TRP A 198 -19.66 -17.96 -19.18
N THR A 199 -20.92 -17.78 -19.54
CA THR A 199 -21.81 -18.85 -20.02
C THR A 199 -21.60 -19.16 -21.50
N GLU A 200 -22.16 -20.27 -21.97
CA GLU A 200 -22.19 -20.60 -23.40
C GLU A 200 -22.79 -19.45 -24.22
N ASN A 201 -22.23 -19.19 -25.41
CA ASN A 201 -22.58 -18.09 -26.31
C ASN A 201 -22.32 -16.66 -25.80
N THR A 202 -21.87 -16.48 -24.54
CA THR A 202 -21.43 -15.16 -24.08
C THR A 202 -20.08 -14.80 -24.71
N LYS A 203 -20.03 -13.67 -25.43
CA LYS A 203 -18.80 -13.12 -26.01
C LYS A 203 -18.33 -11.88 -25.23
N ILE A 204 -17.16 -11.96 -24.61
CA ILE A 204 -16.51 -10.81 -23.99
C ILE A 204 -15.54 -10.18 -25.00
N GLU A 205 -15.76 -8.91 -25.36
CA GLU A 205 -14.97 -8.21 -26.38
C GLU A 205 -13.85 -7.34 -25.80
N ALA A 206 -13.97 -6.89 -24.55
CA ALA A 206 -12.91 -6.14 -23.87
C ALA A 206 -13.14 -6.07 -22.36
N VAL A 207 -12.06 -5.89 -21.61
CA VAL A 207 -12.11 -5.62 -20.18
C VAL A 207 -11.25 -4.41 -19.83
N TYR A 208 -11.87 -3.42 -19.20
CA TYR A 208 -11.19 -2.32 -18.54
C TYR A 208 -11.28 -2.54 -17.03
N ALA A 209 -10.14 -2.56 -16.34
CA ALA A 209 -10.11 -2.63 -14.88
C ALA A 209 -9.29 -1.49 -14.28
N SER A 210 -9.87 -0.79 -13.31
CA SER A 210 -9.25 0.38 -12.69
C SER A 210 -9.32 0.32 -11.17
N GLY A 211 -8.34 0.93 -10.51
CA GLY A 211 -8.35 1.00 -9.07
C GLY A 211 -7.30 1.92 -8.49
N TYR A 212 -7.29 2.09 -7.17
CA TYR A 212 -6.22 2.85 -6.53
C TYR A 212 -4.91 2.03 -6.52
N TYR A 213 -5.02 0.73 -6.26
CA TYR A 213 -3.92 -0.24 -6.30
C TYR A 213 -3.98 -1.15 -7.53
N LYS A 214 -3.03 -2.08 -7.65
CA LYS A 214 -2.87 -2.92 -8.84
C LYS A 214 -4.10 -3.80 -9.11
N GLN A 215 -4.47 -3.91 -10.38
CA GLN A 215 -5.58 -4.73 -10.88
C GLN A 215 -5.02 -5.82 -11.79
N VAL A 216 -5.43 -7.08 -11.57
CA VAL A 216 -5.01 -8.24 -12.36
C VAL A 216 -6.25 -8.96 -12.87
N ILE A 217 -6.32 -9.25 -14.17
CA ILE A 217 -7.40 -10.01 -14.80
C ILE A 217 -6.93 -11.43 -15.05
N ILE A 218 -7.73 -12.41 -14.65
CA ILE A 218 -7.49 -13.83 -14.93
C ILE A 218 -8.77 -14.49 -15.47
N GLY A 219 -8.62 -15.66 -16.08
CA GLY A 219 -9.73 -16.47 -16.56
C GLY A 219 -10.21 -16.14 -17.97
N LEU A 220 -9.77 -15.05 -18.60
CA LEU A 220 -10.21 -14.66 -19.95
C LEU A 220 -9.54 -15.46 -21.07
N PRO A 221 -10.19 -15.60 -22.24
CA PRO A 221 -9.51 -16.04 -23.46
C PRO A 221 -8.35 -15.10 -23.83
N ASN A 222 -7.25 -15.66 -24.35
CA ASN A 222 -6.01 -14.93 -24.62
C ASN A 222 -6.16 -13.81 -25.68
N ASN A 223 -7.22 -13.82 -26.48
CA ASN A 223 -7.49 -12.82 -27.52
C ASN A 223 -8.38 -11.66 -27.04
N VAL A 224 -8.87 -11.67 -25.80
CA VAL A 224 -9.67 -10.56 -25.28
C VAL A 224 -8.75 -9.42 -24.86
N PRO A 225 -8.88 -8.22 -25.45
CA PRO A 225 -8.06 -7.08 -25.06
C PRO A 225 -8.40 -6.61 -23.63
N VAL A 226 -7.35 -6.40 -22.84
CA VAL A 226 -7.45 -5.96 -21.44
C VAL A 226 -6.66 -4.68 -21.24
N ILE A 227 -7.26 -3.71 -20.56
CA ILE A 227 -6.57 -2.53 -20.02
C ILE A 227 -6.74 -2.53 -18.51
N THR A 228 -5.64 -2.62 -17.78
CA THR A 228 -5.60 -2.40 -16.33
C THR A 228 -4.94 -1.06 -16.03
N THR A 229 -5.40 -0.37 -14.98
CA THR A 229 -4.76 0.86 -14.51
C THR A 229 -4.86 1.03 -12.99
N MET A 230 -3.87 1.69 -12.40
CA MET A 230 -3.86 2.03 -10.97
C MET A 230 -3.60 3.52 -10.74
N SER A 231 -3.91 4.02 -9.53
CA SER A 231 -3.54 5.38 -9.16
C SER A 231 -2.02 5.52 -9.12
N ARG A 232 -1.49 6.65 -9.59
CA ARG A 232 -0.06 6.97 -9.69
C ARG A 232 0.73 6.29 -10.83
N GLU A 233 0.08 5.59 -11.75
CA GLU A 233 0.70 5.31 -13.06
C GLU A 233 0.94 6.63 -13.82
N ALA A 234 2.12 6.76 -14.45
CA ALA A 234 2.51 7.93 -15.24
C ALA A 234 1.78 8.03 -16.61
N VAL A 235 0.58 7.46 -16.73
CA VAL A 235 -0.05 7.01 -18.00
C VAL A 235 -1.48 7.59 -18.11
N PRO A 236 -2.02 7.90 -19.32
CA PRO A 236 -3.22 8.74 -19.52
C PRO A 236 -4.58 8.10 -19.14
N CYS A 237 -4.59 6.99 -18.40
CA CYS A 237 -5.82 6.33 -17.98
C CYS A 237 -6.39 6.87 -16.68
N THR A 238 -7.71 7.12 -16.67
CA THR A 238 -8.41 7.56 -15.46
C THR A 238 -8.59 6.39 -14.50
N SER A 239 -7.71 6.27 -13.51
CA SER A 239 -7.96 5.40 -12.36
C SER A 239 -9.17 5.89 -11.57
N LEU A 240 -10.13 5.00 -11.31
CA LEU A 240 -11.25 5.23 -10.40
C LEU A 240 -11.68 3.92 -9.76
N TYR A 241 -12.37 3.99 -8.63
CA TYR A 241 -13.21 2.90 -8.14
C TYR A 241 -14.66 3.36 -8.09
N ILE A 242 -15.60 2.46 -8.37
CA ILE A 242 -17.02 2.77 -8.41
C ILE A 242 -17.56 2.94 -6.99
N GLU A 243 -18.02 4.15 -6.70
CA GLU A 243 -18.72 4.55 -5.49
C GLU A 243 -19.67 5.72 -5.79
N PRO A 244 -20.61 6.07 -4.89
CA PRO A 244 -21.58 7.13 -5.16
C PRO A 244 -20.96 8.45 -5.64
N LYS A 245 -19.78 8.81 -5.13
CA LYS A 245 -19.06 10.04 -5.48
C LYS A 245 -18.40 9.99 -6.86
N THR A 246 -18.11 8.81 -7.41
CA THR A 246 -17.39 8.64 -8.68
C THR A 246 -18.28 8.19 -9.84
N LEU A 247 -19.55 7.80 -9.58
CA LEU A 247 -20.49 7.32 -10.60
C LEU A 247 -20.63 8.26 -11.81
N HIS A 248 -20.60 9.58 -11.60
CA HIS A 248 -20.67 10.57 -12.66
C HIS A 248 -19.54 10.46 -13.70
N LYS A 249 -18.40 9.83 -13.35
CA LYS A 249 -17.24 9.63 -14.23
C LYS A 249 -17.33 8.35 -15.08
N VAL A 250 -18.21 7.42 -14.73
CA VAL A 250 -18.28 6.08 -15.34
C VAL A 250 -18.71 6.18 -16.80
N ASN A 251 -19.81 6.88 -17.12
CA ASN A 251 -20.29 6.99 -18.49
C ASN A 251 -19.36 7.78 -19.42
N PRO A 252 -18.79 8.93 -19.02
CA PRO A 252 -17.77 9.61 -19.82
C PRO A 252 -16.58 8.71 -20.20
N LEU A 253 -16.11 7.89 -19.26
CA LEU A 253 -15.00 6.98 -19.51
C LEU A 253 -15.44 5.78 -20.36
N SER A 254 -16.62 5.20 -20.08
CA SER A 254 -17.21 4.13 -20.90
C SER A 254 -17.42 4.54 -22.35
N LEU A 255 -17.86 5.77 -22.61
CA LEU A 255 -17.99 6.32 -23.95
C LEU A 255 -16.63 6.46 -24.65
N ARG A 256 -15.59 6.86 -23.93
CA ARG A 256 -14.23 6.94 -24.49
C ARG A 256 -13.65 5.57 -24.82
N LEU A 257 -13.87 4.59 -23.94
CA LEU A 257 -13.28 3.25 -24.06
C LEU A 257 -14.04 2.37 -25.05
N PHE A 258 -15.38 2.38 -24.99
CA PHE A 258 -16.24 1.41 -25.66
C PHE A 258 -17.21 2.04 -26.65
N ASN A 259 -17.25 3.38 -26.75
CA ASN A 259 -18.26 4.11 -27.52
C ASN A 259 -19.72 3.76 -27.13
N LYS A 260 -19.91 3.33 -25.88
CA LYS A 260 -21.19 2.92 -25.32
C LYS A 260 -21.29 3.40 -23.87
N LYS A 261 -22.49 3.77 -23.43
CA LYS A 261 -22.76 4.01 -22.01
C LYS A 261 -22.84 2.67 -21.28
N VAL A 262 -22.60 2.69 -19.97
CA VAL A 262 -22.83 1.54 -19.12
C VAL A 262 -24.32 1.29 -19.00
N SER A 263 -24.75 0.05 -19.25
CA SER A 263 -26.14 -0.38 -19.13
C SER A 263 -26.54 -0.61 -17.67
N LEU A 264 -25.64 -1.21 -16.87
CA LEU A 264 -25.86 -1.46 -15.46
C LEU A 264 -24.55 -1.37 -14.66
N VAL A 265 -24.63 -0.74 -13.50
CA VAL A 265 -23.55 -0.74 -12.49
C VAL A 265 -23.92 -1.69 -11.36
N THR A 266 -23.15 -2.76 -11.19
CA THR A 266 -23.36 -3.77 -10.14
C THR A 266 -22.35 -3.61 -9.02
N LYS A 267 -22.84 -3.44 -7.78
CA LYS A 267 -21.97 -3.48 -6.59
C LYS A 267 -21.72 -4.93 -6.19
N ALA A 268 -20.45 -5.29 -6.00
CA ALA A 268 -20.08 -6.65 -5.61
C ALA A 268 -20.60 -7.00 -4.21
N LYS A 269 -20.97 -8.27 -4.00
CA LYS A 269 -21.35 -8.81 -2.69
C LYS A 269 -20.39 -9.93 -2.30
N ARG A 270 -19.63 -9.72 -1.21
CA ARG A 270 -18.61 -10.69 -0.72
C ARG A 270 -17.63 -11.13 -1.81
N GLY A 271 -17.20 -10.21 -2.68
CA GLY A 271 -16.33 -10.50 -3.81
C GLY A 271 -17.02 -11.15 -5.02
N ASN A 272 -18.34 -11.28 -5.06
CA ASN A 272 -19.05 -11.85 -6.21
C ASN A 272 -19.70 -10.75 -7.05
N LEU A 273 -19.60 -10.89 -8.37
CA LEU A 273 -20.28 -10.06 -9.38
C LEU A 273 -20.95 -10.95 -10.42
N GLY A 274 -22.19 -10.57 -10.77
CA GLY A 274 -22.95 -11.19 -11.85
C GLY A 274 -23.40 -10.11 -12.84
N PHE A 275 -23.29 -10.41 -14.13
CA PHE A 275 -23.67 -9.52 -15.22
C PHE A 275 -24.54 -10.24 -16.25
N GLY A 276 -25.46 -9.46 -16.86
CA GLY A 276 -26.43 -9.94 -17.84
C GLY A 276 -27.59 -10.72 -17.23
N ASP A 277 -28.04 -11.75 -17.94
CA ASP A 277 -29.22 -12.54 -17.60
C ASP A 277 -29.04 -13.33 -16.31
N ALA A 278 -30.15 -13.56 -15.60
CA ALA A 278 -30.13 -14.35 -14.38
C ALA A 278 -29.59 -15.77 -14.63
N PHE A 279 -28.74 -16.24 -13.73
CA PHE A 279 -28.19 -17.60 -13.74
C PHE A 279 -28.26 -18.22 -12.35
N SER A 280 -28.18 -19.54 -12.29
CA SER A 280 -28.24 -20.31 -11.04
C SER A 280 -26.89 -20.94 -10.70
N HIS A 281 -26.78 -21.56 -9.53
CA HIS A 281 -25.60 -22.33 -9.14
C HIS A 281 -25.33 -23.55 -10.06
N LYS A 282 -26.32 -23.99 -10.84
CA LYS A 282 -26.18 -25.11 -11.78
C LYS A 282 -25.76 -24.66 -13.18
N THR A 283 -25.71 -23.35 -13.45
CA THR A 283 -25.35 -22.82 -14.76
C THR A 283 -23.89 -23.15 -15.07
N PRO A 284 -23.60 -23.79 -16.22
CA PRO A 284 -22.23 -24.08 -16.62
C PRO A 284 -21.50 -22.79 -16.97
N PHE A 285 -20.24 -22.70 -16.58
CA PHE A 285 -19.37 -21.56 -16.85
C PHE A 285 -18.05 -22.03 -17.45
N PHE A 286 -17.57 -21.27 -18.43
CA PHE A 286 -16.25 -21.40 -19.03
C PHE A 286 -15.29 -20.42 -18.37
N THR A 287 -14.03 -20.83 -18.26
CA THR A 287 -12.90 -20.02 -17.82
C THR A 287 -11.65 -20.56 -18.48
N ASN A 288 -10.74 -19.67 -18.86
CA ASN A 288 -9.42 -20.04 -19.32
C ASN A 288 -8.49 -20.30 -18.12
N VAL A 289 -8.11 -21.55 -17.90
CA VAL A 289 -7.24 -21.95 -16.79
C VAL A 289 -5.77 -21.56 -17.01
N GLU A 290 -5.36 -21.27 -18.25
CA GLU A 290 -4.00 -20.82 -18.57
C GLU A 290 -3.77 -19.39 -18.09
N SER A 291 -4.78 -18.53 -18.21
CA SER A 291 -4.77 -17.19 -17.63
C SER A 291 -4.98 -17.29 -16.11
N ASN A 292 -3.89 -17.51 -15.38
CA ASN A 292 -3.89 -17.71 -13.93
C ASN A 292 -3.00 -16.68 -13.21
N ILE A 293 -3.00 -16.75 -11.88
CA ILE A 293 -2.32 -15.75 -11.05
C ILE A 293 -0.80 -15.90 -11.04
N ASP A 294 -0.26 -17.08 -11.38
CA ASP A 294 1.17 -17.40 -11.21
C ASP A 294 2.06 -16.53 -12.12
N GLU A 295 1.57 -16.11 -13.28
CA GLU A 295 2.27 -15.19 -14.19
C GLU A 295 2.36 -13.75 -13.65
N HIS A 296 1.58 -13.42 -12.62
CA HIS A 296 1.47 -12.08 -12.06
C HIS A 296 2.11 -11.93 -10.68
N ILE A 297 2.69 -13.00 -10.15
CA ILE A 297 3.24 -13.07 -8.80
C ILE A 297 4.68 -13.60 -8.79
N ASP A 298 5.51 -13.03 -7.93
CA ASP A 298 6.79 -13.61 -7.56
C ASP A 298 6.59 -14.87 -6.68
N PRO A 299 7.22 -16.01 -7.01
CA PRO A 299 6.99 -17.30 -6.34
C PRO A 299 7.47 -17.35 -4.88
N ILE A 300 8.24 -16.36 -4.42
CA ILE A 300 8.77 -16.28 -3.06
C ILE A 300 8.13 -15.13 -2.29
N PHE A 301 7.97 -13.97 -2.92
CA PHE A 301 7.63 -12.71 -2.24
C PHE A 301 6.17 -12.24 -2.42
N SER A 302 5.30 -13.11 -2.95
CA SER A 302 3.91 -12.74 -3.27
C SER A 302 2.87 -13.50 -2.45
N PHE A 303 3.24 -13.98 -1.27
CA PHE A 303 2.29 -14.51 -0.29
C PHE A 303 2.18 -13.57 0.92
N SER A 304 0.97 -13.41 1.43
CA SER A 304 0.65 -12.50 2.54
C SER A 304 0.54 -13.24 3.88
N GLY A 305 0.68 -12.50 4.97
CA GLY A 305 0.50 -12.99 6.35
C GLY A 305 1.28 -14.26 6.67
N LYS A 306 0.61 -15.23 7.31
CA LYS A 306 1.20 -16.52 7.69
C LYS A 306 1.72 -17.31 6.49
N TYR A 307 1.07 -17.24 5.33
CA TYR A 307 1.50 -17.97 4.13
C TYR A 307 2.82 -17.42 3.60
N GLY A 308 2.98 -16.10 3.58
CA GLY A 308 4.25 -15.45 3.26
C GLY A 308 5.36 -15.85 4.22
N LEU A 309 5.09 -15.84 5.53
CA LEU A 309 6.06 -16.28 6.53
C LEU A 309 6.48 -17.74 6.33
N ASN A 310 5.52 -18.65 6.12
CA ASN A 310 5.80 -20.07 5.88
C ASN A 310 6.61 -20.29 4.59
N GLN A 311 6.34 -19.53 3.53
CA GLN A 311 7.12 -19.56 2.29
C GLN A 311 8.58 -19.16 2.56
N LEU A 312 8.80 -18.09 3.32
CA LEU A 312 10.14 -17.63 3.66
C LEU A 312 10.89 -18.62 4.56
N ILE A 313 10.21 -19.30 5.48
CA ILE A 313 10.80 -20.37 6.31
C ILE A 313 11.20 -21.55 5.42
N SER A 314 10.31 -22.06 4.58
CA SER A 314 10.57 -23.25 3.76
C SER A 314 11.70 -23.03 2.76
N LYS A 315 11.91 -21.79 2.30
CA LYS A 315 13.01 -21.39 1.41
C LYS A 315 14.28 -20.95 2.16
N GLY A 316 14.30 -21.00 3.50
CA GLY A 316 15.45 -20.65 4.32
C GLY A 316 15.85 -19.17 4.28
N TYR A 317 14.88 -18.27 4.07
CA TYR A 317 15.08 -16.82 4.15
C TYR A 317 14.90 -16.31 5.57
N ILE A 318 14.05 -16.96 6.37
CA ILE A 318 13.87 -16.70 7.79
C ILE A 318 13.87 -18.02 8.57
N ARG A 319 14.14 -17.96 9.87
CA ARG A 319 13.94 -19.08 10.81
C ARG A 319 13.18 -18.60 12.05
N GLU A 320 12.64 -19.52 12.84
CA GLU A 320 12.13 -19.19 14.17
C GLU A 320 13.26 -18.65 15.06
N TYR A 321 12.91 -17.71 15.94
CA TYR A 321 13.84 -17.17 16.93
C TYR A 321 14.11 -18.17 18.06
N SER A 322 15.20 -17.97 18.77
CA SER A 322 15.48 -18.65 20.03
C SER A 322 15.75 -17.64 21.15
N GLU A 323 15.76 -18.12 22.40
CA GLU A 323 16.17 -17.29 23.53
C GLU A 323 17.60 -16.74 23.38
N GLN A 324 18.47 -17.41 22.62
CA GLN A 324 19.81 -16.92 22.34
C GLN A 324 19.79 -15.63 21.52
N ASP A 325 18.84 -15.46 20.59
CA ASP A 325 18.69 -14.24 19.81
C ASP A 325 18.30 -13.06 20.72
N VAL A 326 17.40 -13.31 21.69
CA VAL A 326 16.97 -12.34 22.71
C VAL A 326 18.14 -11.96 23.61
N ASN A 327 18.83 -12.96 24.18
CA ASN A 327 19.96 -12.74 25.09
C ASN A 327 21.11 -12.00 24.40
N ARG A 328 21.38 -12.32 23.13
CA ARG A 328 22.38 -11.62 22.32
C ARG A 328 22.00 -10.16 22.09
N TRP A 329 20.74 -9.88 21.78
CA TRP A 329 20.26 -8.50 21.63
C TRP A 329 20.46 -7.71 22.92
N VAL A 330 20.01 -8.27 24.06
CA VAL A 330 20.14 -7.63 25.39
C VAL A 330 21.60 -7.34 25.72
N LYS A 331 22.50 -8.30 25.48
CA LYS A 331 23.94 -8.13 25.70
C LYS A 331 24.50 -7.00 24.85
N LEU A 332 24.36 -7.08 23.53
CA LEU A 332 24.91 -6.06 22.61
C LEU A 332 24.35 -4.66 22.88
N LYS A 333 23.06 -4.58 23.27
CA LYS A 333 22.45 -3.31 23.65
C LYS A 333 22.97 -2.76 24.96
N SER A 334 23.15 -3.62 25.95
CA SER A 334 23.68 -3.21 27.24
C SER A 334 25.14 -2.77 27.10
N ASP A 335 25.96 -3.52 26.35
CA ASP A 335 27.37 -3.18 26.11
C ASP A 335 27.51 -1.82 25.41
N GLN A 336 26.69 -1.54 24.38
CA GLN A 336 26.65 -0.23 23.70
C GLN A 336 26.31 0.94 24.64
N LEU A 337 25.57 0.69 25.73
CA LEU A 337 25.14 1.71 26.68
C LEU A 337 26.02 1.80 27.92
N MET A 338 26.58 0.67 28.39
CA MET A 338 27.49 0.62 29.54
C MET A 338 28.79 1.37 29.29
N GLU A 339 29.21 1.56 28.04
CA GLU A 339 30.31 2.47 27.68
C GLU A 339 30.03 3.93 28.13
N SER A 340 28.76 4.29 28.37
CA SER A 340 28.31 5.63 28.75
C SER A 340 27.71 5.77 30.15
N LEU A 341 27.65 4.69 30.94
CA LEU A 341 27.01 4.67 32.27
C LEU A 341 28.03 4.33 33.38
N PRO A 342 27.90 4.90 34.60
CA PRO A 342 28.69 4.46 35.73
C PRO A 342 28.30 3.03 36.17
N PRO A 343 29.21 2.26 36.79
CA PRO A 343 28.87 0.95 37.33
C PRO A 343 27.81 1.10 38.44
N VAL A 344 26.70 0.35 38.32
CA VAL A 344 25.60 0.36 39.29
C VAL A 344 25.56 -0.98 40.01
N ALA A 345 25.80 -0.98 41.32
CA ALA A 345 25.70 -2.18 42.13
C ALA A 345 24.24 -2.58 42.36
N GLY A 346 23.91 -3.86 42.15
CA GLY A 346 22.60 -4.43 42.50
C GLY A 346 21.44 -4.13 41.54
N ILE A 347 21.66 -3.47 40.40
CA ILE A 347 20.61 -3.16 39.41
C ILE A 347 20.97 -3.79 38.06
N ASP A 348 20.14 -4.72 37.58
CA ASP A 348 20.24 -5.24 36.21
C ASP A 348 19.56 -4.29 35.21
N VAL A 349 20.35 -3.35 34.69
CA VAL A 349 19.92 -2.39 33.66
C VAL A 349 19.63 -3.04 32.30
N SER A 350 20.04 -4.29 32.08
CA SER A 350 19.86 -5.01 30.82
C SER A 350 18.38 -5.38 30.56
N SER A 351 17.62 -5.54 31.64
CA SER A 351 16.19 -5.85 31.63
C SER A 351 15.34 -4.86 30.81
N LYS A 352 15.74 -3.58 30.79
CA LYS A 352 15.09 -2.52 30.00
C LYS A 352 15.20 -2.75 28.48
N TYR A 353 16.25 -3.45 28.03
CA TYR A 353 16.51 -3.68 26.61
C TYR A 353 15.96 -5.01 26.10
N LYS A 354 15.30 -5.78 26.97
CA LYS A 354 14.67 -7.04 26.59
C LYS A 354 13.58 -6.77 25.55
N PRO A 355 13.67 -7.41 24.36
CA PRO A 355 12.60 -7.35 23.37
C PRO A 355 11.23 -7.66 23.98
N ASP A 356 10.27 -6.75 23.82
CA ASP A 356 8.87 -6.97 24.21
C ASP A 356 8.20 -7.92 23.21
N ILE A 357 8.21 -9.22 23.56
CA ILE A 357 7.61 -10.33 22.83
C ILE A 357 6.55 -10.96 23.74
N TYR A 358 5.27 -10.85 23.36
CA TYR A 358 4.17 -11.49 24.10
C TYR A 358 4.22 -13.02 23.92
N ILE A 359 3.74 -13.76 24.92
CA ILE A 359 3.73 -15.24 24.92
C ILE A 359 3.05 -15.82 23.66
N SER A 360 2.03 -15.14 23.13
CA SER A 360 1.30 -15.56 21.92
C SER A 360 1.84 -14.97 20.62
N GLN A 361 2.89 -14.15 20.66
CA GLN A 361 3.43 -13.46 19.50
C GLN A 361 4.54 -14.31 18.84
N ARG A 362 4.42 -14.50 17.52
CA ARG A 362 5.44 -15.21 16.74
C ARG A 362 6.66 -14.31 16.53
N ALA A 363 7.86 -14.89 16.51
CA ALA A 363 9.08 -14.15 16.21
C ALA A 363 10.06 -14.95 15.33
N TYR A 364 10.78 -14.23 14.49
CA TYR A 364 11.62 -14.81 13.43
C TYR A 364 12.94 -14.06 13.28
N VAL A 365 13.99 -14.78 12.86
CA VAL A 365 15.28 -14.18 12.44
C VAL A 365 15.36 -14.15 10.93
N ILE A 366 15.61 -12.97 10.37
CA ILE A 366 15.82 -12.74 8.94
C ILE A 366 17.26 -13.09 8.58
N LEU A 367 17.43 -14.07 7.69
CA LEU A 367 18.73 -14.63 7.31
C LEU A 367 19.22 -14.14 5.93
N LYS A 368 18.30 -13.69 5.07
CA LYS A 368 18.55 -13.19 3.70
C LYS A 368 17.69 -11.96 3.44
N LYS A 369 18.00 -11.18 2.40
CA LYS A 369 17.13 -10.07 1.99
C LYS A 369 15.74 -10.60 1.64
N ILE A 370 14.70 -10.03 2.26
CA ILE A 370 13.29 -10.37 2.04
C ILE A 370 12.47 -9.11 1.74
N ARG A 371 11.25 -9.32 1.22
CA ARG A 371 10.14 -8.38 1.35
C ARG A 371 9.25 -8.84 2.50
N ILE A 372 8.90 -7.94 3.42
CA ILE A 372 7.97 -8.25 4.51
C ILE A 372 6.60 -8.63 3.92
N PRO A 373 6.04 -9.80 4.28
CA PRO A 373 4.70 -10.17 3.85
C PRO A 373 3.67 -9.11 4.27
N ALA A 374 2.80 -8.69 3.34
CA ALA A 374 1.70 -7.80 3.67
C ALA A 374 0.71 -8.45 4.64
N GLY A 375 -0.10 -7.66 5.34
CA GLY A 375 -1.18 -8.17 6.18
C GLY A 375 -0.78 -8.59 7.61
N LEU A 376 0.43 -8.25 8.08
CA LEU A 376 0.89 -8.52 9.45
C LEU A 376 0.36 -7.47 10.45
N PHE A 377 -0.95 -7.50 10.71
CA PHE A 377 -1.65 -6.58 11.60
C PHE A 377 -2.36 -7.31 12.75
N GLY A 378 -2.51 -6.65 13.90
CA GLY A 378 -3.22 -7.21 15.05
C GLY A 378 -2.63 -8.55 15.51
N ALA A 379 -3.47 -9.59 15.60
CA ALA A 379 -3.05 -10.95 15.98
C ALA A 379 -2.08 -11.60 14.97
N ASP A 380 -1.99 -11.08 13.74
CA ASP A 380 -1.04 -11.53 12.73
C ASP A 380 0.32 -10.81 12.79
N SER A 381 0.47 -9.83 13.68
CA SER A 381 1.76 -9.15 13.87
C SER A 381 2.82 -10.09 14.45
N VAL A 382 4.08 -9.84 14.09
CA VAL A 382 5.22 -10.66 14.52
C VAL A 382 6.39 -9.80 14.95
N VAL A 383 7.40 -10.43 15.53
CA VAL A 383 8.69 -9.80 15.84
C VAL A 383 9.77 -10.34 14.92
N PHE A 384 10.53 -9.46 14.30
CA PHE A 384 11.69 -9.82 13.49
C PHE A 384 12.99 -9.44 14.18
N PHE A 385 13.99 -10.29 14.02
CA PHE A 385 15.39 -9.97 14.28
C PHE A 385 16.14 -9.96 12.95
N LEU A 386 16.71 -8.84 12.54
CA LEU A 386 17.52 -8.75 11.32
C LEU A 386 18.95 -9.12 11.64
N LYS A 387 19.42 -10.26 11.12
CA LYS A 387 20.78 -10.74 11.33
C LYS A 387 21.81 -9.73 10.79
N GLU A 388 22.97 -9.68 11.43
CA GLU A 388 24.12 -8.89 10.97
C GLU A 388 24.47 -9.19 9.51
N ASN A 389 24.86 -8.15 8.78
CA ASN A 389 25.21 -8.17 7.36
C ASN A 389 24.06 -8.55 6.40
N VAL A 390 22.83 -8.71 6.90
CA VAL A 390 21.65 -8.88 6.05
C VAL A 390 21.04 -7.52 5.74
N PRO A 391 20.79 -7.17 4.46
CA PRO A 391 20.14 -5.93 4.10
C PRO A 391 18.77 -5.77 4.75
N TYR A 392 18.42 -4.52 5.09
CA TYR A 392 17.10 -4.19 5.62
C TYR A 392 16.00 -4.65 4.63
N PRO A 393 14.92 -5.28 5.12
CA PRO A 393 13.90 -5.85 4.24
C PRO A 393 13.08 -4.76 3.53
N ASP A 394 12.62 -5.08 2.32
CA ASP A 394 11.67 -4.24 1.58
C ASP A 394 10.24 -4.43 2.15
N GLY A 395 9.30 -3.55 1.79
CA GLY A 395 7.90 -3.64 2.24
C GLY A 395 7.64 -3.05 3.64
N LYS A 396 6.36 -3.02 4.05
CA LYS A 396 5.89 -2.41 5.30
C LYS A 396 5.81 -3.44 6.44
N LEU A 397 6.19 -3.05 7.66
CA LEU A 397 6.12 -3.92 8.84
C LEU A 397 4.70 -4.16 9.37
N GLY A 398 3.72 -3.34 9.00
CA GLY A 398 2.39 -3.38 9.60
C GLY A 398 2.45 -3.10 11.11
N HIS A 399 1.82 -3.95 11.93
CA HIS A 399 1.93 -3.86 13.40
C HIS A 399 3.12 -4.65 13.96
N SER A 400 3.99 -5.19 13.09
CA SER A 400 5.18 -5.95 13.50
C SER A 400 6.29 -5.04 14.02
N LYS A 401 7.26 -5.66 14.71
CA LYS A 401 8.48 -5.02 15.21
C LYS A 401 9.69 -5.63 14.53
N LEU A 402 10.77 -4.87 14.37
CA LEU A 402 12.04 -5.36 13.86
C LEU A 402 13.20 -4.84 14.72
N TYR A 403 13.96 -5.76 15.28
CA TYR A 403 15.20 -5.53 16.01
C TYR A 403 16.39 -5.73 15.05
N ASP A 404 17.09 -4.65 14.71
CA ASP A 404 18.15 -4.66 13.70
C ASP A 404 19.53 -4.79 14.33
N PHE A 405 20.18 -5.94 14.19
CA PHE A 405 21.52 -6.16 14.76
C PHE A 405 22.62 -5.31 14.10
N ASN A 406 22.41 -4.79 12.88
CA ASN A 406 23.41 -3.94 12.22
C ASN A 406 23.48 -2.55 12.85
N THR A 407 22.33 -2.03 13.30
CA THR A 407 22.23 -0.67 13.84
C THR A 407 21.97 -0.66 15.34
N LEU A 408 21.68 -1.82 15.91
CA LEU A 408 21.10 -1.98 17.24
C LEU A 408 19.90 -1.03 17.39
N LYS A 409 18.96 -1.00 16.44
CA LYS A 409 17.74 -0.19 16.58
C LYS A 409 16.50 -1.06 16.43
N CYS A 410 15.47 -0.72 17.20
CA CYS A 410 14.14 -1.28 17.03
C CYS A 410 13.34 -0.36 16.09
N LYS A 411 12.59 -0.94 15.15
CA LYS A 411 11.65 -0.23 14.27
C LYS A 411 10.28 -0.92 14.30
N GLY A 412 9.23 -0.13 14.15
CA GLY A 412 7.84 -0.62 14.17
C GLY A 412 7.15 -0.33 15.51
N THR A 413 6.03 -1.02 15.73
CA THR A 413 5.11 -0.71 16.83
C THR A 413 5.78 -0.97 18.18
N GLY A 414 5.71 -0.04 19.14
CA GLY A 414 6.20 -0.27 20.50
C GLY A 414 7.73 -0.30 20.69
N CYS A 415 8.51 0.11 19.69
CA CYS A 415 9.98 0.22 19.78
C CYS A 415 10.49 1.47 20.54
N ASN A 416 9.60 2.43 20.86
CA ASN A 416 9.93 3.69 21.54
C ASN A 416 9.48 3.71 23.02
N ARG A 417 9.37 2.55 23.66
CA ARG A 417 8.98 2.45 25.07
C ARG A 417 10.20 2.34 26.00
#